data_AF-A0AAX0AUN2-F1
#
_entry.id   AF-A0AAX0AUN2-F1
#
_cell.length_a   1.000
_cell.length_b   1.000
_cell.length_c   1.000
_cell.angle_alpha   90.00
_cell.angle_beta   90.00
_cell.angle_gamma   90.00
#
_symmetry.space_group_name_H-M   'P 1'
#
loop_
_entity.id
_entity.type
_entity.pdbx_description
1 polymer ?
#
loop_
_entity_poly.entity_id
_entity_poly.type
_entity_poly.pdbx_seq_one_letter_code
_entity_poly.pdbx_strand_id
1 'polypeptide(L)'
;MGAAQCGLRKGYVEGTNSTHVGYLEAIYVIEEFLNNSIASMLCKSCEKWAMEIGCKEFASDCELTNRESLEFHLSIGFAEANRIICLTKKLIK
;
A
#
# COMPACT_ATOMS: atom_id res chain seq x y z
N MET A 1 -13.29 14.59 -1.58
CA MET A 1 -13.72 13.23 -1.20
C MET A 1 -12.59 12.26 -1.56
N GLY A 2 -12.41 11.19 -0.79
CA GLY A 2 -11.38 10.19 -1.07
C GLY A 2 -11.76 8.83 -0.51
N ALA A 3 -11.08 7.79 -0.97
CA ALA A 3 -11.28 6.41 -0.53
C ALA A 3 -9.94 5.69 -0.45
N ALA A 4 -9.83 4.75 0.48
CA ALA A 4 -8.74 3.81 0.53
C ALA A 4 -9.30 2.40 0.70
N GLN A 5 -8.67 1.43 0.05
CA GLN A 5 -8.94 0.02 0.19
C GLN A 5 -7.74 -0.62 0.88
N CYS A 6 -8.02 -1.39 1.94
CA CYS A 6 -7.03 -2.21 2.61
C CYS A 6 -7.43 -3.68 2.61
N GLY A 7 -6.42 -4.55 2.62
CA GLY A 7 -6.57 -5.99 2.60
C GLY A 7 -5.61 -6.67 3.56
N LEU A 8 -5.91 -7.92 3.89
CA LEU A 8 -5.00 -8.80 4.63
C LEU A 8 -4.35 -9.75 3.62
N ARG A 9 -3.04 -9.62 3.43
CA ARG A 9 -2.27 -10.56 2.62
C ARG A 9 -1.68 -11.65 3.50
N LYS A 10 -1.84 -12.89 3.06
CA LYS A 10 -1.29 -14.09 3.69
C LYS A 10 -0.17 -14.63 2.84
N GLY A 11 0.93 -15.04 3.49
CA GLY A 11 2.12 -15.53 2.81
C GLY A 11 3.16 -14.44 2.61
N TYR A 12 4.04 -14.63 1.62
CA TYR A 12 5.13 -13.68 1.36
C TYR A 12 4.59 -12.37 0.79
N VAL A 13 4.93 -11.27 1.45
CA VAL A 13 4.82 -9.91 0.92
C VAL A 13 6.22 -9.33 0.84
N GLU A 14 6.51 -8.67 -0.28
CA GLU A 14 7.85 -8.18 -0.61
C GLU A 14 8.42 -7.30 0.52
N GLY A 15 9.62 -7.64 1.01
CA GLY A 15 10.32 -6.90 2.07
C GLY A 15 9.77 -7.02 3.49
N THR A 16 8.76 -7.85 3.72
CA THR A 16 8.19 -8.10 5.07
C THR A 16 8.71 -9.40 5.69
N ASN A 17 8.65 -9.51 7.01
CA ASN A 17 9.12 -10.69 7.75
C ASN A 17 7.99 -11.53 8.36
N SER A 18 6.76 -11.02 8.37
CA SER A 18 5.58 -11.69 8.92
C SER A 18 4.75 -12.40 7.86
N THR A 19 3.88 -13.32 8.30
CA THR A 19 3.00 -14.11 7.42
C THR A 19 1.62 -13.51 7.22
N HIS A 20 1.33 -12.42 7.95
CA HIS A 20 0.07 -11.69 7.93
C HIS A 20 0.40 -10.21 7.88
N VAL A 21 0.16 -9.61 6.72
CA VAL A 21 0.55 -8.23 6.43
C VAL A 21 -0.69 -7.46 6.02
N GLY A 22 -0.94 -6.33 6.69
CA GLY A 22 -1.95 -5.39 6.23
C GLY A 22 -1.43 -4.71 4.97
N TYR A 23 -2.28 -4.56 3.96
CA TYR A 23 -1.86 -4.05 2.67
C TYR A 23 -2.76 -2.88 2.25
N LEU A 24 -2.16 -1.77 1.85
CA LEU A 24 -2.88 -0.70 1.15
C LEU A 24 -2.99 -1.10 -0.32
N GLU A 25 -4.17 -1.58 -0.70
CA GLU A 25 -4.46 -2.09 -2.06
C GLU A 25 -4.72 -0.95 -3.05
N ALA A 26 -5.35 0.13 -2.59
CA ALA A 26 -5.58 1.32 -3.39
C ALA A 26 -5.85 2.52 -2.49
N ILE A 27 -5.46 3.71 -2.95
CA ILE A 27 -5.85 4.98 -2.34
C ILE A 27 -6.08 6.03 -3.42
N TYR A 28 -7.14 6.80 -3.26
CA TYR A 28 -7.52 7.83 -4.22
C TYR A 28 -8.17 9.02 -3.51
N VAL A 29 -7.83 10.22 -3.95
CA VAL A 29 -8.42 11.48 -3.50
C VAL A 29 -8.72 12.32 -4.74
N ILE A 30 -9.93 12.87 -4.82
CA ILE A 30 -10.30 13.76 -5.93
C ILE A 30 -9.44 15.03 -5.91
N GLU A 31 -9.15 15.57 -7.09
CA GLU A 31 -8.18 16.66 -7.30
C GLU A 31 -8.43 17.88 -6.41
N GLU A 32 -9.70 18.24 -6.20
CA GLU A 32 -10.10 19.41 -5.41
C GLU A 32 -9.68 19.33 -3.94
N PHE A 33 -9.28 18.13 -3.47
CA PHE A 33 -8.84 17.89 -2.10
C PHE A 33 -7.42 17.34 -1.98
N LEU A 34 -6.66 17.27 -3.08
CA LEU A 34 -5.21 17.00 -3.02
C LEU A 34 -4.58 18.09 -2.14
N ASN A 35 -3.70 17.71 -1.20
CA ASN A 35 -3.07 18.56 -0.16
C ASN A 35 -3.86 18.80 1.14
N ASN A 36 -5.06 18.25 1.33
CA ASN A 36 -5.80 18.38 2.60
C ASN A 36 -5.52 17.25 3.61
N SER A 37 -4.35 16.61 3.53
CA SER A 37 -3.98 15.43 4.36
C SER A 37 -4.96 14.24 4.29
N ILE A 38 -5.92 14.25 3.36
CA ILE A 38 -6.98 13.21 3.27
C ILE A 38 -6.38 11.83 3.05
N ALA A 39 -5.45 11.70 2.10
CA ALA A 39 -4.80 10.42 1.82
C ALA A 39 -4.04 9.87 3.05
N SER A 40 -3.36 10.74 3.80
CA SER A 40 -2.69 10.33 5.06
C SER A 40 -3.70 9.85 6.11
N MET A 41 -4.85 10.53 6.28
CA MET A 41 -5.89 10.13 7.22
C MET A 41 -6.55 8.80 6.83
N LEU A 42 -6.77 8.58 5.53
CA LEU A 42 -7.28 7.32 4.99
C LEU A 42 -6.27 6.18 5.24
N CYS A 43 -4.99 6.39 4.94
CA CYS A 43 -3.95 5.38 5.19
C CYS A 43 -3.84 5.03 6.69
N LYS A 44 -3.86 6.02 7.58
CA LYS A 44 -3.88 5.79 9.04
C LYS A 44 -5.08 4.95 9.49
N SER A 45 -6.22 5.11 8.84
CA SER A 45 -7.40 4.29 9.12
C SER A 45 -7.18 2.84 8.70
N CYS A 46 -6.50 2.61 7.57
CA CYS A 46 -6.10 1.29 7.12
C CYS A 46 -5.04 0.65 8.04
N GLU A 47 -4.03 1.40 8.47
CA GLU A 47 -3.03 0.95 9.45
C GLU A 47 -3.69 0.54 10.76
N LYS A 48 -4.62 1.36 11.26
CA LYS A 48 -5.38 1.07 12.48
C LYS A 48 -6.14 -0.25 12.36
N TRP A 49 -6.88 -0.43 11.27
CA TRP A 49 -7.57 -1.69 11.01
C TRP A 49 -6.60 -2.89 10.94
N ALA A 50 -5.46 -2.74 10.27
CA ALA A 50 -4.45 -3.80 10.17
C ALA A 50 -3.89 -4.19 11.55
N MET A 51 -3.65 -3.20 12.42
CA MET A 51 -3.24 -3.43 13.81
C MET A 51 -4.33 -4.15 14.61
N GLU A 52 -5.60 -3.77 14.46
CA GLU A 52 -6.74 -4.38 15.17
C GLU A 52 -6.91 -5.86 14.84
N ILE A 53 -6.55 -6.29 13.63
CA ILE A 53 -6.57 -7.70 13.22
C ILE A 53 -5.25 -8.44 13.49
N GLY A 54 -4.28 -7.79 14.15
CA GLY A 54 -3.04 -8.41 14.62
C GLY A 54 -1.86 -8.39 13.64
N CYS A 55 -1.93 -7.58 12.57
CA CYS A 55 -0.77 -7.40 11.69
C CYS A 55 0.33 -6.63 12.42
N LYS A 56 1.59 -7.01 12.16
CA LYS A 56 2.79 -6.32 12.68
C LYS A 56 3.47 -5.43 11.66
N GLU A 57 3.16 -5.65 10.38
CA GLU A 57 3.71 -4.93 9.24
C GLU A 57 2.55 -4.47 8.37
N PHE A 58 2.75 -3.31 7.73
CA PHE A 58 1.83 -2.72 6.78
C PHE A 58 2.61 -2.38 5.51
N ALA A 59 2.11 -2.81 4.36
CA ALA A 59 2.81 -2.71 3.09
C ALA A 59 1.92 -2.10 2.01
N SER A 60 2.56 -1.65 0.94
CA SER A 60 1.92 -1.19 -0.29
C SER A 60 2.93 -1.27 -1.43
N ASP A 61 2.44 -1.15 -2.66
CA ASP A 61 3.25 -1.00 -3.84
C ASP A 61 2.79 0.21 -4.66
N CYS A 62 3.63 0.63 -5.60
CA CYS A 62 3.25 1.56 -6.63
C CYS A 62 3.99 1.23 -7.94
N GLU A 63 3.43 1.67 -9.06
CA GLU A 63 4.10 1.57 -10.36
C GLU A 63 5.46 2.28 -10.34
N LEU A 64 6.47 1.69 -11.00
CA LEU A 64 7.85 2.17 -10.98
C LEU A 64 7.99 3.63 -11.48
N THR A 65 7.11 4.04 -12.39
CA THR A 65 7.10 5.38 -12.99
C THR A 65 6.18 6.37 -12.25
N ASN A 66 5.38 5.91 -11.28
CA ASN A 66 4.45 6.75 -10.54
C ASN A 66 5.15 7.47 -9.38
N ARG A 67 5.85 8.56 -9.71
CA ARG A 67 6.62 9.37 -8.75
C ARG A 67 5.75 9.97 -7.66
N GLU A 68 4.56 10.44 -7.99
CA GLU A 68 3.64 11.05 -7.02
C GLU A 68 3.20 10.04 -5.96
N SER A 69 2.87 8.81 -6.37
CA SER A 69 2.56 7.74 -5.43
C SER A 69 3.76 7.37 -4.57
N LEU A 70 4.97 7.28 -5.14
CA LEU A 70 6.19 7.00 -4.39
C LEU A 70 6.45 8.10 -3.33
N GLU A 71 6.40 9.37 -3.73
CA GLU A 71 6.59 10.51 -2.83
C GLU A 71 5.54 10.54 -1.73
N PHE A 72 4.28 10.24 -2.07
CA PHE A 72 3.21 10.10 -1.09
C PHE A 72 3.54 9.01 -0.05
N HIS A 73 3.87 7.79 -0.47
CA HIS A 73 4.21 6.69 0.43
C HIS A 73 5.36 7.06 1.38
N LEU A 74 6.44 7.62 0.83
CA LEU A 74 7.59 8.07 1.61
C LEU A 74 7.20 9.16 2.62
N SER A 75 6.34 10.11 2.22
CA SER A 75 5.92 11.23 3.08
C SER A 75 5.10 10.78 4.31
N ILE A 76 4.46 9.61 4.24
CA ILE A 76 3.62 9.07 5.33
C ILE A 76 4.28 7.92 6.08
N GLY A 77 5.57 7.66 5.85
CA GLY A 77 6.36 6.75 6.69
C GLY A 77 6.54 5.34 6.14
N PHE A 78 6.13 5.06 4.89
CA PHE A 78 6.62 3.86 4.21
C PHE A 78 8.10 4.02 3.88
N ALA A 79 8.83 2.90 3.87
CA ALA A 79 10.18 2.81 3.37
C ALA A 79 10.20 1.96 2.09
N GLU A 80 11.05 2.32 1.13
CA GLU A 80 11.23 1.51 -0.08
C GLU A 80 11.82 0.15 0.30
N ALA A 81 11.06 -0.92 0.05
CA ALA A 81 11.47 -2.28 0.36
C ALA A 81 12.27 -2.94 -0.78
N ASN A 82 11.80 -2.81 -2.03
CA ASN A 82 12.42 -3.37 -3.23
C ASN A 82 11.89 -2.70 -4.51
N ARG A 83 12.61 -2.88 -5.63
CA ARG A 83 12.13 -2.60 -7.00
C ARG A 83 12.09 -3.89 -7.78
N ILE A 84 10.90 -4.27 -8.24
CA ILE A 84 10.66 -5.58 -8.87
C ILE A 84 10.31 -5.46 -10.35
N ILE A 85 10.62 -6.51 -11.10
CA ILE A 85 10.12 -6.71 -12.47
C ILE A 85 9.08 -7.83 -12.39
N CYS A 86 7.81 -7.48 -12.58
CA CYS A 86 6.71 -8.45 -12.59
C CYS A 86 6.68 -9.19 -13.93
N LEU A 87 6.86 -10.52 -13.92
CA LEU A 87 6.83 -11.37 -15.10
C LEU A 87 5.64 -12.33 -15.04
N THR A 88 4.94 -12.51 -16.16
CA THR A 88 3.87 -13.51 -16.28
C THR A 88 4.09 -14.35 -17.54
N LYS A 89 3.66 -15.62 -17.50
CA LYS A 89 3.71 -16.53 -18.64
C LYS A 89 2.41 -17.32 -18.68
N LYS A 90 1.75 -17.34 -19.84
CA LYS A 90 0.58 -18.21 -20.05
C LYS A 90 1.04 -19.66 -20.12
N LEU A 91 0.41 -20.54 -19.35
CA LEU A 91 0.56 -21.98 -19.50
C LEU A 91 -0.46 -22.44 -20.54
N ILE A 92 0.03 -23.11 -21.58
CA ILE A 92 -0.83 -23.81 -22.54
C ILE A 92 -1.01 -25.22 -21.97
N LYS A 93 -2.25 -25.67 -21.84
CA LYS A 93 -2.56 -27.08 -21.57
C LYS A 93 -2.48 -27.86 -22.87
#